data_AF-A0AAW2BYE3-F1
#
_entry.id   AF-A0AAW2BYE3-F1
#
_cell.length_a   1.000
_cell.length_b   1.000
_cell.length_c   1.000
_cell.angle_alpha   90.00
_cell.angle_beta   90.00
_cell.angle_gamma   90.00
#
_symmetry.space_group_name_H-M   'P 1'
#
loop_
_entity.id
_entity.type
_entity.pdbx_description
1 polymer ?
#
loop_
_entity_poly.entity_id
_entity_poly.type
_entity_poly.pdbx_seq_one_letter_code
_entity_poly.pdbx_strand_id
1 'polypeptide(L)'
;MYLDAKLVVDLLRKDEGNPNGIDAIVKDCKHGLKEIPLVQIHHCYREANKCADDLATRGELLPQDFVIFLEPPANVALLLSLEAARIAFDRSVSSCNSVV
;
A
#
# COMPACT_ATOMS: atom_id res chain seq x y z
N MET A 1 -2.42 7.31 -1.68
CA MET A 1 -1.94 5.91 -1.61
C MET A 1 -1.68 5.57 -0.15
N TYR A 2 -2.23 4.46 0.33
CA TYR A 2 -2.07 4.00 1.72
C TYR A 2 -1.18 2.76 1.75
N LEU A 3 -0.28 2.69 2.73
CA LEU A 3 0.65 1.59 2.96
C LEU A 3 0.69 1.27 4.46
N ASP A 4 0.72 -0.01 4.81
CA ASP A 4 0.79 -0.49 6.19
C ASP A 4 2.23 -0.69 6.70
N ALA A 5 3.20 -0.77 5.79
CA ALA A 5 4.61 -0.80 6.12
C ALA A 5 5.15 0.62 6.37
N LYS A 6 5.13 1.07 7.63
CA LYS A 6 5.67 2.39 8.03
C LYS A 6 7.08 2.66 7.52
N LEU A 7 7.96 1.66 7.60
CA LEU A 7 9.35 1.78 7.12
C LEU A 7 9.42 2.12 5.63
N VAL A 8 8.52 1.55 4.82
CA VAL A 8 8.44 1.83 3.38
C VAL A 8 7.94 3.25 3.14
N VAL A 9 6.94 3.71 3.89
CA VAL A 9 6.44 5.10 3.79
C VAL A 9 7.55 6.10 4.11
N ASP A 10 8.28 5.88 5.20
CA ASP A 10 9.36 6.78 5.64
C ASP A 10 10.51 6.79 4.61
N LEU A 11 10.83 5.64 4.04
CA LEU A 11 11.88 5.46 3.03
C LEU A 11 11.53 6.07 1.66
N LEU A 12 10.26 6.01 1.24
CA LEU A 12 9.80 6.66 0.01
C LEU A 12 9.75 8.19 0.15
N ARG A 13 9.55 8.71 1.37
CA ARG A 13 9.55 10.15 1.67
C ARG A 13 10.93 10.76 1.84
N LYS A 14 11.93 9.98 2.27
CA LYS A 14 13.30 10.48 2.46
C LYS A 14 13.94 10.76 1.10
N ASP A 15 14.58 11.92 0.91
CA ASP A 15 15.26 12.24 -0.35
C ASP A 15 16.63 11.56 -0.53
N GLU A 16 17.27 11.13 0.55
CA GLU A 16 18.63 10.57 0.51
C GLU A 16 18.67 9.08 0.16
N GLY A 17 19.75 8.67 -0.54
CA GLY A 17 20.03 7.28 -0.89
C GLY A 17 20.23 6.40 0.34
N ASN A 18 19.73 5.17 0.28
CA ASN A 18 19.77 4.23 1.39
C ASN A 18 20.97 3.29 1.18
N PRO A 19 21.86 3.07 2.17
CA PRO A 19 22.98 2.13 2.01
C PRO A 19 22.55 0.66 1.82
N ASN A 20 21.25 0.37 1.92
CA ASN A 20 20.71 -0.97 1.81
C ASN A 20 20.53 -1.33 0.34
N GLY A 21 20.95 -2.52 -0.08
CA GLY A 21 20.92 -3.03 -1.47
C GLY A 21 19.55 -3.13 -2.16
N ILE A 22 18.53 -2.48 -1.62
CA ILE A 22 17.19 -2.26 -2.21
C ILE A 22 17.10 -0.93 -2.98
N ASP A 23 18.15 -0.12 -3.00
CA ASP A 23 18.17 1.24 -3.55
C ASP A 23 17.63 1.36 -4.98
N ALA A 24 17.88 0.34 -5.82
CA ALA A 24 17.34 0.27 -7.18
C ALA A 24 15.80 0.28 -7.18
N ILE A 25 15.18 -0.60 -6.40
CA ILE A 25 13.71 -0.70 -6.30
C ILE A 25 13.13 0.60 -5.72
N VAL A 26 13.79 1.17 -4.71
CA VAL A 26 13.34 2.43 -4.09
C VAL A 26 13.36 3.58 -5.08
N LYS A 27 14.42 3.68 -5.87
CA LYS A 27 14.57 4.70 -6.90
C LYS A 27 13.51 4.56 -7.98
N ASP A 28 13.25 3.34 -8.44
CA ASP A 28 12.22 3.05 -9.45
C ASP A 28 10.83 3.38 -8.93
N CYS A 29 10.49 2.99 -7.69
CA CYS A 29 9.23 3.36 -7.05
C CYS A 29 9.06 4.88 -6.94
N LYS A 30 10.10 5.60 -6.49
CA LYS A 30 10.09 7.08 -6.42
C LYS A 30 9.90 7.72 -7.79
N HIS A 31 10.52 7.16 -8.82
CA HIS A 31 10.35 7.65 -10.19
C HIS A 31 8.90 7.49 -10.66
N GLY A 32 8.32 6.28 -10.54
CA GLY A 32 6.92 6.05 -10.91
C GLY A 32 5.92 6.88 -10.11
N LEU A 33 6.19 7.11 -8.80
CA LEU A 33 5.36 7.99 -7.98
C LEU A 33 5.33 9.43 -8.52
N LYS A 34 6.44 9.95 -9.07
CA LYS A 34 6.48 11.31 -9.65
C LYS A 34 5.64 11.45 -10.91
N GLU A 35 5.31 10.35 -11.58
CA GLU A 35 4.43 10.36 -12.76
C GLU A 35 2.95 10.46 -12.40
N ILE A 36 2.59 10.21 -11.13
CA ILE A 36 1.20 10.29 -10.65
C ILE A 36 0.94 11.71 -10.11
N PRO A 37 0.08 12.52 -10.76
CA PRO A 37 -0.21 13.86 -10.30
C PRO A 37 -0.81 13.87 -8.88
N LEU A 38 -0.33 14.78 -8.04
CA LEU A 38 -0.83 14.98 -6.67
C LEU A 38 -0.76 13.72 -5.78
N VAL A 39 0.15 12.80 -6.07
CA VAL A 39 0.30 11.60 -5.24
C VAL A 39 0.67 11.97 -3.80
N GLN A 40 -0.05 11.39 -2.85
CA GLN A 40 0.29 11.43 -1.45
C GLN A 40 0.39 10.02 -0.91
N ILE A 41 1.48 9.73 -0.21
CA ILE A 41 1.71 8.43 0.43
C ILE A 41 1.40 8.59 1.90
N HIS A 42 0.52 7.75 2.42
CA HIS A 42 0.05 7.77 3.80
C HIS A 42 0.29 6.41 4.45
N HIS A 43 0.62 6.42 5.73
CA HIS A 43 0.66 5.20 6.53
C HIS A 43 -0.75 4.87 7.03
N CYS A 44 -1.16 3.61 6.95
CA CYS A 44 -2.38 3.08 7.58
C CYS A 44 -2.05 1.88 8.47
N TYR A 45 -3.00 1.50 9.33
CA TYR A 45 -2.88 0.24 10.05
C TYR A 45 -3.07 -0.94 9.10
N ARG A 46 -2.42 -2.08 9.40
CA ARG A 46 -2.55 -3.31 8.61
C ARG A 46 -4.01 -3.75 8.45
N GLU A 47 -4.81 -3.58 9.49
CA GLU A 47 -6.24 -3.90 9.51
C GLU A 47 -7.07 -3.05 8.54
N ALA A 48 -6.57 -1.88 8.17
CA ALA A 48 -7.17 -0.99 7.18
C ALA A 48 -6.71 -1.30 5.74
N ASN A 49 -5.66 -2.12 5.56
CA ASN A 49 -5.09 -2.50 4.27
C ASN A 49 -5.38 -3.96 3.87
N LYS A 50 -6.46 -4.53 4.42
CA LYS A 50 -6.80 -5.97 4.29
C LYS A 50 -6.90 -6.48 2.85
N CYS A 51 -7.37 -5.66 1.90
CA CYS A 51 -7.44 -6.09 0.50
C CYS A 51 -6.04 -6.39 -0.06
N ALA A 52 -5.06 -5.52 0.21
CA ALA A 52 -3.69 -5.72 -0.24
C ALA A 52 -3.01 -6.88 0.52
N ASP A 53 -3.26 -7.02 1.82
CA ASP A 53 -2.75 -8.13 2.65
C ASP A 53 -3.29 -9.49 2.19
N ASP A 54 -4.59 -9.62 1.89
CA ASP A 54 -5.20 -10.85 1.36
C ASP A 54 -4.65 -11.19 -0.04
N LEU A 55 -4.46 -10.18 -0.91
CA LEU A 55 -3.87 -10.39 -2.23
C LEU A 55 -2.39 -10.79 -2.16
N ALA A 56 -1.59 -10.17 -1.29
CA ALA A 56 -0.19 -10.51 -1.10
C ALA A 56 -0.02 -11.93 -0.54
N THR A 57 -0.82 -12.28 0.47
CA THR A 57 -0.84 -13.63 1.06
C THR A 57 -1.26 -14.69 0.04
N ARG A 58 -2.26 -14.38 -0.80
CA ARG A 58 -2.65 -15.28 -1.90
C ARG A 58 -1.52 -15.43 -2.92
N GLY A 59 -0.85 -14.35 -3.28
CA GLY A 59 0.28 -14.37 -4.20
C GLY A 59 1.40 -15.32 -3.76
N GLU A 60 1.71 -15.35 -2.47
CA GLU A 60 2.70 -16.28 -1.89
C GLU A 60 2.32 -17.76 -2.10
N LEU A 61 1.02 -18.07 -2.09
CA LEU A 61 0.50 -19.43 -2.22
C LEU A 61 0.28 -19.86 -3.68
N LEU A 62 0.42 -18.95 -4.64
CA LEU A 62 0.22 -19.26 -6.05
C LEU A 62 1.48 -19.87 -6.66
N PRO A 63 1.34 -20.91 -7.49
CA PRO A 63 2.48 -21.52 -8.17
C PRO A 63 2.96 -20.72 -9.38
N GLN A 64 2.22 -19.70 -9.82
CA GLN A 64 2.61 -18.81 -10.92
C GLN A 64 3.27 -17.55 -10.39
N ASP A 65 4.33 -17.10 -11.08
CA ASP A 65 5.04 -15.86 -10.75
C ASP A 65 4.17 -14.60 -10.88
N PHE A 66 3.14 -14.67 -11.73
CA PHE A 66 2.21 -13.57 -11.98
C PHE A 66 0.84 -14.09 -12.40
N VAL A 67 -0.22 -13.44 -11.90
CA VAL A 67 -1.61 -13.75 -12.24
C VAL A 67 -2.41 -12.46 -12.43
N ILE A 68 -3.35 -12.49 -13.38
CA ILE A 68 -4.33 -11.42 -13.56
C ILE A 68 -5.71 -11.99 -13.21
N PHE A 69 -6.37 -11.36 -12.25
CA PHE A 69 -7.76 -11.66 -11.93
C PHE A 69 -8.67 -10.69 -12.70
N LEU A 70 -9.56 -11.22 -13.54
CA LEU A 70 -10.57 -10.41 -14.25
C LEU A 70 -11.69 -9.93 -13.31
N GLU A 71 -11.89 -10.63 -12.19
CA GLU A 71 -12.83 -10.29 -11.13
C GLU A 71 -12.13 -10.41 -9.77
N PRO A 72 -12.48 -9.59 -8.76
CA PRO A 72 -11.86 -9.67 -7.45
C PRO A 72 -12.11 -11.05 -6.80
N PRO A 73 -11.10 -11.69 -6.20
CA PRO A 73 -11.30 -12.90 -5.41
C PRO A 73 -12.36 -12.69 -4.32
N ALA A 74 -13.10 -13.74 -3.95
CA ALA A 74 -14.26 -13.64 -3.05
C ALA A 74 -14.00 -12.86 -1.75
N ASN A 75 -12.85 -13.08 -1.09
CA ASN A 75 -12.47 -12.34 0.12
C ASN A 75 -12.28 -10.84 -0.15
N VAL A 76 -11.61 -10.49 -1.24
CA VAL A 76 -11.36 -9.11 -1.65
C VAL A 76 -12.67 -8.44 -2.04
N ALA A 77 -13.53 -9.13 -2.79
CA ALA A 77 -14.87 -8.64 -3.16
C ALA A 77 -15.71 -8.32 -1.91
N LEU A 78 -15.68 -9.19 -0.89
CA LEU A 78 -16.35 -8.96 0.39
C LEU A 78 -15.78 -7.72 1.09
N LEU A 79 -14.46 -7.61 1.21
CA LEU A 79 -13.81 -6.46 1.84
C LEU A 79 -14.17 -5.13 1.15
N LEU A 80 -14.17 -5.12 -0.19
CA LEU A 80 -14.59 -3.96 -0.98
C LEU A 80 -16.06 -3.60 -0.73
N SER A 81 -16.95 -4.57 -0.63
CA SER A 81 -18.36 -4.32 -0.33
C SER A 81 -18.57 -3.74 1.07
N LEU A 82 -17.83 -4.22 2.08
CA LEU A 82 -17.88 -3.71 3.45
C LEU A 82 -17.36 -2.28 3.54
N GLU A 83 -16.31 -1.96 2.79
CA GLU A 83 -15.78 -0.60 2.67
C GLU A 83 -16.78 0.34 1.98
N ALA A 84 -17.38 -0.09 0.87
CA ALA A 84 -18.40 0.67 0.16
C ALA A 84 -19.63 0.96 1.03
N ALA A 85 -20.00 0.02 1.90
CA ALA A 85 -21.07 0.18 2.88
C ALA A 85 -20.68 1.11 4.06
N ARG A 86 -19.41 1.59 4.11
CA ARG A 86 -18.81 2.34 5.23
C ARG A 86 -18.83 1.59 6.56
N ILE A 87 -18.83 0.26 6.48
CA ILE A 87 -18.84 -0.65 7.64
C ILE A 87 -17.39 -1.01 8.04
N ALA A 88 -16.41 -0.72 7.20
CA ALA A 88 -15.00 -1.06 7.44
C ALA A 88 -14.20 0.03 8.20
N PHE A 89 -13.25 -0.46 8.99
CA PHE A 89 -12.24 0.18 9.85
C PHE A 89 -11.81 1.61 9.46
N ASP A 90 -11.57 2.44 10.48
CA ASP A 90 -10.96 3.77 10.32
C ASP A 90 -9.58 3.63 9.65
N ARG A 91 -9.43 4.26 8.49
CA ARG A 91 -8.23 4.17 7.65
C ARG A 91 -7.13 5.10 8.12
N SER A 92 -7.46 6.04 9.00
CA SER A 92 -6.56 7.11 9.38
C SER A 92 -5.91 6.84 10.73
N VAL A 93 -4.58 6.89 10.75
CA VAL A 93 -3.89 7.33 11.97
C VAL A 93 -4.08 8.83 12.00
N SER A 94 -4.84 9.36 12.96
CA SER A 94 -4.79 10.79 13.27
C SER A 94 -3.38 11.09 13.79
N SER A 95 -2.45 11.40 12.90
CA SER A 95 -1.17 11.96 13.29
C SER A 95 -1.42 13.42 13.58
N CYS A 96 -1.41 13.77 14.87
CA CYS A 96 -1.21 15.14 15.29
C CYS A 96 -0.05 15.78 14.51
N ASN A 97 -0.23 17.06 14.22
CA ASN A 97 0.71 18.06 13.71
C ASN A 97 0.84 18.16 12.18
N SER A 98 -0.06 18.97 11.63
CA SER A 98 0.28 19.91 10.56
C SER A 98 1.54 20.66 10.97
N VAL A 99 2.61 20.53 10.18
CA VAL A 99 3.64 21.57 10.11
C VAL A 99 3.75 21.95 8.64
N VAL A 100 3.51 23.25 8.43
CA VAL A 100 3.50 24.00 7.17
C VAL A 100 4.80 23.81 6.41
#